data_AF-A0A6L7CAN0-F1
#
_entry.id   AF-A0A6L7CAN0-F1
#
_cell.length_a   1.000
_cell.length_b   1.000
_cell.length_c   1.000
_cell.angle_alpha   90.00
_cell.angle_beta   90.00
_cell.angle_gamma   90.00
#
_symmetry.space_group_name_H-M   'P 1'
#
loop_
_entity.id
_entity.type
_entity.pdbx_description
1 polymer ?
#
loop_
_entity_poly.entity_id
_entity_poly.type
_entity_poly.pdbx_seq_one_letter_code
_entity_poly.pdbx_strand_id
1 'polypeptide(L)'
;LGFTMQFAFAAVRTAGEIIGLQMGLSFATFVDPASHLNMPVLARIMDMLALLLFLTFNGHLWLISLLVDTFHTLPIGGEPLNSNAFLALTKAGSLIFLNGLMLALPLITLLLTLNLALGLLNRMAPQLSIFVIGFPLTLTVGISLMAALMPLIAPFCEHLFSEIFNLLADIISELLLI
;
A
#
# COMPACT_ATOMS: atom_id res chain seq x y z
N LEU A 1 10.61 6.90 -13.38
CA LEU A 1 9.58 6.03 -13.97
C LEU A 1 9.37 4.75 -13.15
N GLY A 2 10.22 3.72 -13.29
CA GLY A 2 10.02 2.44 -12.62
C GLY A 2 9.95 2.54 -11.09
N PHE A 3 10.89 3.25 -10.47
CA PHE A 3 10.89 3.47 -9.01
C PHE A 3 9.64 4.22 -8.53
N THR A 4 9.20 5.23 -9.27
CA THR A 4 7.98 6.00 -8.94
C THR A 4 6.73 5.13 -9.03
N MET A 5 6.61 4.26 -10.04
CA MET A 5 5.47 3.34 -10.13
C MET A 5 5.44 2.31 -9.01
N GLN A 6 6.60 1.94 -8.46
CA GLN A 6 6.65 1.08 -7.28
C GLN A 6 5.98 1.73 -6.07
N PHE A 7 5.78 3.06 -6.03
CA PHE A 7 5.02 3.70 -4.95
C PHE A 7 3.57 3.23 -4.89
N ALA A 8 2.95 2.93 -6.04
CA ALA A 8 1.58 2.40 -6.10
C ALA A 8 1.49 1.05 -5.38
N PHE A 9 2.39 0.13 -5.76
CA PHE A 9 2.48 -1.21 -5.17
C PHE A 9 2.91 -1.14 -3.70
N ALA A 10 3.85 -0.26 -3.37
CA ALA A 10 4.28 -0.03 -2.00
C ALA A 10 3.13 0.45 -1.11
N ALA A 11 2.26 1.33 -1.59
CA ALA A 11 1.09 1.81 -0.83
C ALA A 11 0.09 0.68 -0.55
N VAL A 12 -0.20 -0.17 -1.53
CA VAL A 12 -1.10 -1.32 -1.34
C VAL A 12 -0.46 -2.36 -0.42
N ARG A 13 0.85 -2.59 -0.56
CA ARG A 13 1.61 -3.49 0.30
C ARG A 13 1.60 -3.02 1.76
N THR A 14 1.90 -1.75 2.02
CA THR A 14 1.89 -1.18 3.38
C THR A 14 0.50 -1.28 4.00
N ALA A 15 -0.58 -1.06 3.22
CA ALA A 15 -1.94 -1.29 3.71
C ALA A 15 -2.15 -2.74 4.17
N GLY A 16 -1.76 -3.71 3.35
CA GLY A 16 -1.86 -5.14 3.69
C GLY A 16 -1.00 -5.54 4.89
N GLU A 17 0.17 -4.93 5.06
CA GLU A 17 1.04 -5.12 6.24
C GLU A 17 0.36 -4.60 7.52
N ILE A 18 -0.15 -3.37 7.50
CA ILE A 18 -0.81 -2.75 8.67
C ILE A 18 -2.02 -3.58 9.11
N ILE A 19 -2.82 -4.06 8.15
CA ILE A 19 -3.96 -4.92 8.45
C ILE A 19 -3.49 -6.25 9.05
N GLY A 20 -2.50 -6.90 8.43
CA GLY A 20 -1.95 -8.17 8.91
C GLY A 20 -1.39 -8.08 10.33
N LEU A 21 -0.76 -6.95 10.65
CA LEU A 21 -0.26 -6.64 11.99
C LEU A 21 -1.40 -6.61 13.03
N GLN A 22 -2.53 -5.98 12.72
CA GLN A 22 -3.66 -5.88 13.65
C GLN A 22 -4.46 -7.17 13.82
N MET A 23 -4.49 -8.02 12.80
CA MET A 23 -5.12 -9.34 12.89
C MET A 23 -4.28 -10.33 13.71
N GLY A 24 -3.04 -9.98 14.05
CA GLY A 24 -2.10 -10.83 14.78
C GLY A 24 -1.30 -11.78 13.89
N LEU A 25 -1.48 -11.77 12.57
CA LEU A 25 -0.71 -12.61 11.63
C LEU A 25 0.80 -12.34 11.70
N SER A 26 1.20 -11.17 12.19
CA SER A 26 2.59 -10.78 12.40
C SER A 26 3.12 -11.05 13.83
N PHE A 27 2.42 -11.80 14.68
CA PHE A 27 2.99 -12.20 15.98
C PHE A 27 4.30 -12.96 15.81
N ALA A 28 4.42 -13.76 14.74
CA ALA A 28 5.65 -14.48 14.41
C ALA A 28 6.84 -13.54 14.12
N THR A 29 6.61 -12.39 13.48
CA THR A 29 7.68 -11.42 13.17
C THR A 29 8.11 -10.60 14.38
N PHE A 30 7.25 -10.45 15.40
CA PHE A 30 7.62 -9.83 16.67
C PHE A 30 8.48 -10.73 17.56
N VAL A 31 8.24 -12.05 17.49
CA VAL A 31 8.95 -13.04 18.33
C VAL A 31 10.31 -13.40 17.74
N ASP A 32 10.42 -13.49 16.40
CA ASP A 32 11.69 -13.74 15.72
C ASP A 32 11.86 -12.84 14.49
N PRO A 33 12.47 -11.64 14.65
CA PRO A 33 12.79 -10.75 13.54
C PRO A 33 13.94 -11.25 12.65
N ALA A 34 14.67 -12.30 13.07
CA ALA A 34 15.73 -12.92 12.27
C ALA A 34 15.20 -14.02 11.34
N SER A 35 14.00 -14.55 11.61
CA SER A 35 13.30 -15.48 10.72
C SER A 35 12.92 -14.76 9.42
N HIS A 36 13.36 -15.29 8.28
CA HIS A 36 13.09 -14.78 6.93
C HIS A 36 11.61 -14.84 6.47
N LEU A 37 10.64 -14.94 7.39
CA LEU A 37 9.21 -14.76 7.12
C LEU A 37 8.91 -13.26 6.90
N ASN A 38 9.51 -12.70 5.85
CA ASN A 38 9.68 -11.25 5.65
C ASN A 38 8.49 -10.53 5.02
N MET A 39 7.39 -11.23 4.69
CA MET A 39 6.22 -10.59 4.11
C MET A 39 4.94 -11.18 4.68
N PRO A 40 4.10 -10.38 5.35
CA PRO A 40 2.78 -10.82 5.81
C PRO A 40 1.99 -11.43 4.66
N VAL A 41 1.31 -12.55 4.91
CA VAL A 41 0.52 -13.28 3.90
C VAL A 41 -0.47 -12.35 3.20
N LEU A 42 -1.08 -11.45 3.96
CA LEU A 42 -2.06 -10.51 3.44
C LEU A 42 -1.45 -9.45 2.53
N ALA A 43 -0.27 -8.93 2.87
CA ALA A 43 0.45 -7.98 2.03
C ALA A 43 0.78 -8.59 0.67
N ARG A 44 1.15 -9.89 0.64
CA ARG A 44 1.39 -10.62 -0.60
C ARG A 44 0.14 -10.78 -1.46
N ILE A 45 -1.00 -11.09 -0.85
CA ILE A 45 -2.28 -11.20 -1.58
C ILE A 45 -2.68 -9.85 -2.17
N MET A 46 -2.57 -8.77 -1.38
CA MET A 46 -2.89 -7.41 -1.84
C MET A 46 -1.98 -6.96 -2.98
N ASP A 47 -0.68 -7.26 -2.90
CA ASP A 47 0.29 -6.96 -3.96
C ASP A 47 0.00 -7.73 -5.26
N MET A 48 -0.32 -9.02 -5.17
CA MET A 48 -0.75 -9.82 -6.33
C MET A 48 -2.04 -9.28 -6.96
N LEU A 49 -3.02 -8.86 -6.16
CA LEU A 49 -4.26 -8.25 -6.65
C LEU A 49 -3.99 -6.92 -7.35
N ALA A 50 -3.16 -6.05 -6.75
CA ALA A 50 -2.75 -4.79 -7.37
C ALA A 50 -2.05 -5.02 -8.71
N LEU A 51 -1.20 -6.04 -8.81
CA LEU A 51 -0.54 -6.43 -10.06
C LEU A 51 -1.55 -6.90 -11.11
N LEU A 52 -2.51 -7.75 -10.75
CA LEU A 52 -3.56 -8.18 -11.68
C LEU A 52 -4.38 -6.97 -12.17
N LEU A 53 -4.75 -6.05 -11.28
CA LEU A 53 -5.47 -4.83 -11.64
C LEU A 53 -4.63 -3.95 -12.58
N PHE A 54 -3.34 -3.79 -12.30
CA PHE A 54 -2.41 -3.05 -13.14
C PHE A 54 -2.34 -3.63 -14.58
N LEU A 55 -2.39 -4.95 -14.71
CA LEU A 55 -2.48 -5.60 -16.03
C LEU A 55 -3.82 -5.32 -16.70
N THR A 56 -4.95 -5.41 -15.97
CA THR A 56 -6.29 -5.16 -16.55
C THR A 56 -6.46 -3.73 -17.07
N PHE A 57 -5.85 -2.75 -16.41
CA PHE A 57 -5.89 -1.35 -16.84
C PHE A 57 -4.87 -1.00 -17.92
N ASN A 58 -4.06 -1.97 -18.38
CA ASN A 58 -2.96 -1.74 -19.31
C ASN A 58 -1.92 -0.72 -18.80
N GLY A 59 -1.71 -0.64 -17.48
CA GLY A 59 -0.76 0.33 -16.90
C GLY A 59 0.67 0.15 -17.43
N HIS A 60 1.03 -1.07 -17.85
CA HIS A 60 2.30 -1.35 -18.51
C HIS A 60 2.41 -0.67 -19.89
N LEU A 61 1.33 -0.61 -20.67
CA LEU A 61 1.33 0.11 -21.96
C LEU A 61 1.43 1.62 -21.75
N TRP A 62 0.77 2.16 -20.72
CA TRP A 62 0.88 3.57 -20.36
C TRP A 62 2.32 3.95 -19.99
N LEU A 63 2.99 3.11 -19.21
CA LEU A 63 4.41 3.29 -18.90
C LEU A 63 5.30 3.31 -20.15
N ILE A 64 5.03 2.42 -21.11
CA ILE A 64 5.80 2.38 -22.37
C ILE A 64 5.54 3.63 -23.21
N SER A 65 4.28 4.06 -23.34
CA SER A 65 3.94 5.31 -24.04
C SER A 65 4.67 6.50 -23.43
N LEU A 66 4.62 6.62 -22.10
CA LEU A 66 5.25 7.71 -21.36
C LEU A 66 6.79 7.66 -21.50
N LEU A 67 7.38 6.46 -21.57
CA LEU A 67 8.80 6.29 -21.87
C LEU A 67 9.14 6.73 -23.30
N VAL A 68 8.30 6.41 -24.29
CA VAL A 68 8.49 6.90 -25.67
C VAL A 68 8.43 8.43 -25.71
N ASP A 69 7.48 9.04 -25.01
CA ASP A 69 7.36 10.49 -24.92
C ASP A 69 8.61 11.13 -24.30
N THR A 70 9.26 10.47 -23.32
CA THR A 70 10.52 10.96 -22.76
C THR A 70 11.67 11.07 -23.78
N PHE A 71 11.68 10.28 -24.85
CA PHE A 71 12.70 10.43 -25.90
C PHE A 71 12.49 11.67 -26.77
N HIS A 72 11.25 12.14 -26.89
CA HIS A 72 10.94 13.37 -27.60
C HIS A 72 11.18 14.61 -26.73
N THR A 73 10.88 14.51 -25.43
CA THR A 73 11.02 15.63 -24.50
C THR A 73 12.44 15.80 -23.95
N LEU A 74 13.18 14.70 -23.75
CA LEU A 74 14.58 14.71 -23.30
C LEU A 74 15.49 14.10 -24.38
N PRO A 75 15.94 14.88 -25.38
CA PRO A 75 16.88 14.40 -26.38
C PRO A 75 18.25 14.11 -25.74
N ILE A 76 18.94 13.09 -26.27
CA ILE A 76 20.29 12.72 -25.83
C ILE A 76 21.26 13.87 -26.18
N GLY A 77 21.85 14.49 -25.16
CA GLY A 77 22.80 15.60 -25.31
C GLY A 77 22.25 16.99 -24.94
N GLY A 78 21.05 17.09 -24.35
CA GLY A 78 20.49 18.32 -23.80
C GLY A 78 21.15 18.82 -22.50
N GLU A 79 20.65 19.93 -21.97
CA GLU A 79 21.10 20.51 -20.69
C GLU A 79 20.95 19.54 -19.49
N PRO A 80 21.76 19.71 -18.44
CA PRO A 80 21.69 18.84 -17.26
C PRO A 80 20.31 18.91 -16.59
N LEU A 81 19.86 17.75 -16.09
CA LEU A 81 18.56 17.57 -15.43
C LEU A 81 18.36 18.54 -14.27
N ASN A 82 17.17 19.16 -14.20
CA ASN A 82 16.79 20.01 -13.08
C ASN A 82 16.74 19.21 -11.76
N SER A 83 17.47 19.65 -10.73
CA SER A 83 17.49 19.01 -9.42
C SER A 83 16.17 19.11 -8.66
N ASN A 84 15.34 20.12 -8.97
CA ASN A 84 14.04 20.32 -8.32
C ASN A 84 13.04 19.19 -8.60
N ALA A 85 13.08 18.61 -9.81
CA ALA A 85 12.23 17.48 -10.18
C ALA A 85 12.52 16.23 -9.30
N PHE A 86 13.77 16.01 -8.93
CA PHE A 86 14.14 14.93 -8.01
C PHE A 86 13.64 15.19 -6.58
N LEU A 87 13.59 16.45 -6.15
CA LEU A 87 13.02 16.82 -4.85
C LEU A 87 11.49 16.66 -4.81
N ALA A 88 10.79 16.90 -5.93
CA ALA A 88 9.38 16.57 -6.06
C ALA A 88 9.14 15.05 -5.93
N LEU A 89 10.00 14.23 -6.55
CA LEU A 89 9.93 12.78 -6.45
C LEU A 89 10.15 12.26 -5.01
N THR A 90 11.09 12.83 -4.25
CA THR A 90 11.29 12.41 -2.86
C THR A 90 10.11 12.77 -1.96
N LYS A 91 9.49 13.93 -2.18
CA LYS A 91 8.25 14.33 -1.48
C LYS A 91 7.09 13.39 -1.80
N ALA A 92 6.99 12.88 -3.03
CA ALA A 92 5.98 11.91 -3.43
C ALA A 92 6.04 10.59 -2.65
N GLY A 93 7.16 10.27 -2.00
CA GLY A 93 7.26 9.11 -1.10
C GLY A 93 6.27 9.15 0.07
N SER A 94 5.82 10.34 0.50
CA SER A 94 4.79 10.48 1.54
C SER A 94 3.43 9.88 1.14
N LEU A 95 3.13 9.84 -0.16
CA LEU A 95 1.89 9.27 -0.70
C LEU A 95 1.78 7.77 -0.42
N ILE A 96 2.91 7.07 -0.26
CA ILE A 96 2.93 5.64 0.08
C ILE A 96 2.22 5.41 1.42
N PHE A 97 2.54 6.21 2.43
CA PHE A 97 1.95 6.09 3.76
C PHE A 97 0.53 6.62 3.79
N LEU A 98 0.25 7.73 3.11
CA LEU A 98 -1.09 8.31 3.04
C LEU A 98 -2.08 7.34 2.40
N ASN A 99 -1.75 6.84 1.21
CA ASN A 99 -2.63 5.95 0.46
C ASN A 99 -2.70 4.55 1.11
N GLY A 100 -1.59 4.06 1.66
CA GLY A 100 -1.59 2.82 2.43
C GLY A 100 -2.48 2.89 3.67
N LEU A 101 -2.44 4.02 4.40
CA LEU A 101 -3.31 4.23 5.55
C LEU A 101 -4.77 4.43 5.14
N MET A 102 -5.07 5.18 4.07
CA MET A 102 -6.43 5.36 3.57
C MET A 102 -7.11 4.03 3.21
N LEU A 103 -6.39 3.13 2.54
CA LEU A 103 -6.92 1.80 2.20
C LEU A 103 -7.18 0.97 3.46
N ALA A 104 -6.26 1.01 4.43
CA ALA A 104 -6.38 0.23 5.66
C ALA A 104 -7.34 0.83 6.71
N LEU A 105 -7.67 2.12 6.61
CA LEU A 105 -8.43 2.90 7.59
C LEU A 105 -9.73 2.27 8.10
N PRO A 106 -10.67 1.81 7.24
CA PRO A 106 -11.93 1.21 7.71
C PRO A 106 -11.70 -0.08 8.51
N LEU A 107 -10.67 -0.84 8.15
CA LEU A 107 -10.38 -2.10 8.80
C LEU A 107 -9.57 -1.90 10.09
N ILE A 108 -8.68 -0.91 10.09
CA ILE A 108 -7.93 -0.48 11.28
C ILE A 108 -8.87 -0.02 12.40
N THR A 109 -9.79 0.88 12.06
CA THR A 109 -10.72 1.43 13.05
C THR A 109 -11.58 0.34 13.69
N LEU A 110 -12.08 -0.60 12.89
CA LEU A 110 -12.88 -1.71 13.40
C LEU A 110 -12.06 -2.68 14.26
N LEU A 111 -10.88 -3.10 13.81
CA LEU A 111 -10.01 -3.97 14.61
C LEU A 111 -9.52 -3.28 15.90
N LEU A 112 -9.28 -1.98 15.87
CA LEU A 112 -8.94 -1.20 17.08
C LEU A 112 -10.09 -1.24 18.08
N THR A 113 -11.33 -1.00 17.64
CA THR A 113 -12.50 -1.08 18.54
C THR A 113 -12.71 -2.47 19.12
N LEU A 114 -12.47 -3.51 18.34
CA LEU A 114 -12.56 -4.90 18.77
C LEU A 114 -11.47 -5.23 19.82
N ASN A 115 -10.24 -4.79 19.60
CA ASN A 115 -9.16 -4.93 20.59
C ASN A 115 -9.47 -4.18 21.89
N LEU A 116 -10.06 -2.98 21.81
CA LEU A 116 -10.50 -2.22 22.97
C LEU A 116 -11.60 -2.95 23.74
N ALA A 117 -12.58 -3.52 23.05
CA ALA A 117 -13.66 -4.31 23.64
C ALA A 117 -13.12 -5.55 24.35
N LEU A 118 -12.18 -6.28 23.73
CA LEU A 118 -11.49 -7.42 24.35
C LEU A 118 -10.69 -7.01 25.60
N GLY A 119 -10.03 -5.85 25.55
CA GLY A 119 -9.31 -5.30 26.70
C GLY A 119 -10.22 -5.00 27.90
N LEU A 120 -11.40 -4.42 27.65
CA LEU A 120 -12.43 -4.21 28.68
C LEU A 120 -12.97 -5.53 29.23
N LEU A 121 -13.16 -6.52 28.37
CA LEU A 121 -13.64 -7.85 28.74
C LEU A 121 -12.64 -8.58 29.66
N ASN A 122 -11.35 -8.47 29.37
CA ASN A 122 -10.28 -9.04 30.21
C ASN A 122 -10.27 -8.43 31.63
N ARG A 123 -10.66 -7.15 31.78
CA ARG A 123 -10.81 -6.52 33.10
C ARG A 123 -12.01 -7.08 33.89
N MET A 124 -13.10 -7.43 33.21
CA MET A 124 -14.31 -7.97 33.85
C MET A 124 -14.20 -9.47 34.16
N ALA A 125 -13.53 -10.23 33.29
CA ALA A 125 -13.36 -11.67 33.39
C ALA A 125 -11.89 -12.06 33.11
N PRO A 126 -10.99 -11.93 34.10
CA PRO A 126 -9.54 -12.15 33.93
C PRO A 126 -9.17 -13.61 33.60
N GLN A 127 -10.12 -14.55 33.77
CA GLN A 127 -9.99 -15.93 33.33
C GLN A 127 -10.04 -16.11 31.80
N LEU A 128 -10.56 -15.12 31.08
CA LEU A 128 -10.62 -15.14 29.62
C LEU A 128 -9.31 -14.59 29.05
N SER A 129 -8.35 -15.49 28.82
CA SER A 129 -7.09 -15.07 28.22
C SER A 129 -7.32 -14.52 26.81
N ILE A 130 -6.82 -13.30 26.56
CA ILE A 130 -6.89 -12.64 25.25
C ILE A 130 -6.24 -13.50 24.16
N PHE A 131 -5.24 -14.32 24.51
CA PHE A 131 -4.62 -15.24 23.56
C PHE A 131 -5.55 -16.37 23.11
N VAL A 132 -6.41 -16.88 23.99
CA VAL A 132 -7.33 -17.99 23.65
C VAL A 132 -8.54 -17.49 22.85
N ILE A 133 -9.05 -16.29 23.14
CA ILE A 133 -10.30 -15.79 22.55
C ILE A 133 -10.08 -14.66 21.55
N GLY A 134 -9.15 -13.75 21.84
CA GLY A 134 -8.93 -12.56 21.03
C GLY A 134 -8.38 -12.88 19.66
N PHE A 135 -7.37 -13.76 19.58
CA PHE A 135 -6.72 -14.09 18.30
C PHE A 135 -7.66 -14.78 17.28
N PRO A 136 -8.44 -15.83 17.65
CA PRO A 136 -9.43 -16.39 16.74
C PRO A 136 -10.50 -15.38 16.33
N LEU A 137 -10.89 -14.47 17.24
CA LEU A 137 -11.90 -13.45 16.96
C LEU A 137 -11.39 -12.36 16.01
N THR A 138 -10.20 -11.82 16.23
CA THR A 138 -9.58 -10.80 15.35
C THR A 138 -9.32 -11.36 13.96
N LEU A 139 -8.90 -12.62 13.85
CA LEU A 139 -8.70 -13.29 12.56
C LEU A 139 -10.01 -13.47 11.80
N THR A 140 -11.04 -14.05 12.42
CA THR A 140 -12.33 -14.29 11.74
C THR A 140 -12.99 -13.00 11.31
N VAL A 141 -13.01 -11.98 12.19
CA VAL A 141 -13.54 -10.67 11.86
C VAL A 141 -12.70 -10.01 10.76
N GLY A 142 -11.37 -10.00 10.87
CA GLY A 142 -10.51 -9.38 9.86
C GLY A 142 -10.63 -10.01 8.47
N ILE A 143 -10.72 -11.35 8.37
CA ILE A 143 -10.94 -12.03 7.09
C ILE A 143 -12.32 -11.70 6.53
N SER A 144 -13.37 -11.72 7.37
CA SER A 144 -14.73 -11.38 6.93
C SER A 144 -14.84 -9.94 6.43
N LEU A 145 -14.16 -9.01 7.09
CA LEU A 145 -14.16 -7.60 6.71
C LEU A 145 -13.37 -7.38 5.43
N MET A 146 -12.23 -8.07 5.27
CA MET A 146 -11.45 -8.02 4.02
C MET A 146 -12.27 -8.53 2.84
N ALA A 147 -13.02 -9.62 3.02
CA ALA A 147 -13.91 -10.13 1.98
C ALA A 147 -15.01 -9.11 1.62
N ALA A 148 -15.57 -8.42 2.60
CA ALA A 148 -16.59 -7.38 2.38
C ALA A 148 -16.02 -6.12 1.70
N LEU A 149 -14.77 -5.75 1.98
CA LEU A 149 -14.10 -4.57 1.43
C LEU A 149 -13.40 -4.83 0.08
N MET A 150 -13.30 -6.09 -0.34
CA MET A 150 -12.68 -6.49 -1.61
C MET A 150 -13.16 -5.68 -2.83
N PRO A 151 -14.47 -5.39 -3.02
CA PRO A 151 -14.94 -4.62 -4.16
C PRO A 151 -14.44 -3.17 -4.17
N LEU A 152 -14.07 -2.62 -3.01
CA LEU A 152 -13.61 -1.24 -2.87
C LEU A 152 -12.14 -1.06 -3.29
N ILE A 153 -11.37 -2.16 -3.36
CA ILE A 153 -9.96 -2.14 -3.73
C ILE A 153 -9.79 -1.75 -5.20
N ALA A 154 -10.65 -2.25 -6.10
CA ALA A 154 -10.54 -1.98 -7.53
C ALA A 154 -10.63 -0.47 -7.88
N PRO A 155 -11.68 0.28 -7.47
CA PRO A 155 -11.75 1.72 -7.75
C PRO A 155 -10.67 2.51 -7.01
N PHE A 156 -10.24 2.06 -5.84
CA PHE A 156 -9.13 2.69 -5.12
C PHE A 156 -7.81 2.56 -5.89
N CYS A 157 -7.49 1.36 -6.39
CA CYS A 157 -6.30 1.13 -7.20
C CYS A 157 -6.31 1.93 -8.50
N GLU A 158 -7.47 2.07 -9.16
CA GLU A 158 -7.61 2.92 -10.34
C GLU A 158 -7.24 4.39 -10.04
N HIS A 159 -7.79 4.95 -8.96
CA HIS A 159 -7.43 6.29 -8.50
C HIS A 159 -5.94 6.42 -8.17
N LEU A 160 -5.38 5.47 -7.40
CA LEU A 160 -3.97 5.46 -7.03
C LEU A 160 -3.04 5.42 -8.25
N PHE A 161 -3.35 4.57 -9.24
CA PHE A 161 -2.55 4.51 -10.46
C PHE A 161 -2.66 5.83 -11.24
N SER A 162 -3.86 6.39 -11.39
CA SER A 162 -4.06 7.67 -12.08
C SER A 162 -3.27 8.82 -11.45
N GLU A 163 -3.26 8.92 -10.12
CA GLU A 163 -2.52 9.95 -9.38
C GLU A 163 -1.01 9.85 -9.63
N ILE A 164 -0.47 8.62 -9.63
CA ILE A 164 0.96 8.39 -9.85
C ILE A 164 1.35 8.63 -11.31
N PHE A 165 0.48 8.28 -12.27
CA PHE A 165 0.70 8.62 -13.68
C PHE A 165 0.71 10.13 -13.92
N ASN A 166 -0.21 10.87 -13.29
CA ASN A 166 -0.23 12.34 -13.37
C ASN A 166 1.03 12.94 -12.76
N LEU A 167 1.47 12.46 -11.59
CA LEU A 167 2.74 12.88 -10.99
C LEU A 167 3.94 12.60 -11.90
N LEU A 168 3.96 11.47 -12.58
CA LEU A 168 5.01 11.15 -13.54
C LEU A 168 5.02 12.11 -14.73
N ALA A 169 3.85 12.43 -15.27
CA ALA A 169 3.72 13.38 -16.37
C ALA A 169 4.17 14.79 -15.95
N ASP A 170 3.74 15.25 -14.76
CA ASP A 170 4.11 16.54 -14.21
C ASP A 170 5.63 16.65 -13.99
N ILE A 171 6.24 15.64 -13.36
CA ILE A 171 7.69 15.61 -13.12
C ILE A 171 8.49 15.65 -14.42
N ILE A 172 8.04 14.94 -15.47
CA ILE A 172 8.71 14.99 -16.79
C ILE A 172 8.58 16.37 -17.42
N SER A 173 7.41 17.00 -17.29
CA SER A 173 7.20 18.35 -17.84
C SER A 173 7.99 19.42 -17.09
N GLU A 174 8.11 19.35 -15.76
CA GLU A 174 8.91 20.28 -14.95
C GLU A 174 10.40 20.15 -15.22
N LEU A 175 10.86 18.94 -15.52
CA LEU A 175 12.25 18.69 -15.90
C LEU A 175 12.63 19.43 -17.21
N LEU A 176 11.63 19.80 -18.02
CA LEU A 176 11.77 20.50 -19.29
C LEU A 176 11.80 22.04 -19.13
N LEU A 177 11.35 22.60 -18.00
CA LEU A 177 11.25 24.05 -17.77
C LEU A 177 12.57 24.72 -17.33
N ILE A 178 13.65 24.49 -18.08
CA ILE A 178 14.86 25.34 -18.02
C ILE A 178 14.90 26.21 -19.27
#